data_AF-A0A699SA75-F1
#
_entry.id   AF-A0A699SA75-F1
#
_cell.length_a   1.000
_cell.length_b   1.000
_cell.length_c   1.000
_cell.angle_alpha   90.00
_cell.angle_beta   90.00
_cell.angle_gamma   90.00
#
_symmetry.space_group_name_H-M   'P 1'
#
loop_
_entity.id
_entity.type
_entity.pdbx_description
1 polymer ?
#
loop_
_entity_poly.entity_id
_entity_poly.type
_entity_poly.pdbx_seq_one_letter_code
_entity_poly.pdbx_strand_id
1 'polypeptide(L)'
;MESVFHISNCTAENQVKLATCTLHSIALTWWNTHVQTVGHEAAYDMSWKTLMKMMTDKYCPRNEIRKLEVELWELKVNGTDLASYNQRFQELALLCERMFSEESDKIEKYVGGLLDMIHGSVVA
;
A
#
# COMPACT_ATOMS: atom_id res chain seq x y z
N MET A 1 -2.70 10.27 5.14
CA MET A 1 -3.42 11.47 4.66
C MET A 1 -4.93 11.36 4.87
N GLU A 2 -5.54 10.22 4.55
CA GLU A 2 -6.99 10.03 4.67
C GLU A 2 -7.53 10.23 6.10
N SER A 3 -6.79 9.77 7.11
CA SER A 3 -7.09 10.07 8.52
C SER A 3 -7.09 11.57 8.83
N VAL A 4 -6.17 12.34 8.24
CA VAL A 4 -6.12 13.80 8.39
C VAL A 4 -7.35 14.44 7.75
N PHE A 5 -7.77 13.98 6.58
CA PHE A 5 -9.01 14.46 5.95
C PHE A 5 -10.23 14.21 6.83
N HIS A 6 -10.33 13.01 7.39
CA HIS A 6 -11.43 12.65 8.28
C HIS A 6 -11.44 13.51 9.55
N ILE A 7 -10.29 13.63 10.25
CA ILE A 7 -10.18 14.40 11.49
C ILE A 7 -10.45 15.90 11.27
N SER A 8 -10.02 16.44 10.12
CA SER A 8 -10.18 17.86 9.79
C SER A 8 -11.51 18.20 9.12
N ASN A 9 -12.38 17.22 8.85
CA ASN A 9 -13.58 17.40 8.03
C ASN A 9 -13.27 18.05 6.67
N CYS A 10 -12.18 17.62 6.02
CA CYS A 10 -11.73 18.17 4.75
C CYS A 10 -12.72 17.81 3.62
N THR A 11 -13.25 18.84 2.96
CA THR A 11 -14.11 18.66 1.78
C THR A 11 -13.32 18.08 0.61
N ALA A 12 -13.99 17.34 -0.28
CA ALA A 12 -13.35 16.72 -1.45
C ALA A 12 -12.55 17.72 -2.31
N GLU A 13 -13.08 18.93 -2.49
CA GLU A 13 -12.46 20.03 -3.24
C GLU A 13 -11.13 20.53 -2.63
N ASN A 14 -10.91 20.29 -1.34
CA ASN A 14 -9.70 20.74 -0.64
C ASN A 14 -8.68 19.62 -0.40
N GLN A 15 -9.02 18.36 -0.68
CA GLN A 15 -8.15 17.21 -0.41
C GLN A 15 -6.83 17.28 -1.19
N VAL A 16 -6.88 17.58 -2.50
CA VAL A 16 -5.67 17.68 -3.33
C VAL A 16 -4.79 18.84 -2.89
N LYS A 17 -5.37 20.01 -2.60
CA LYS A 17 -4.65 21.17 -2.06
C LYS A 17 -3.93 20.81 -0.76
N LEU A 18 -4.67 20.23 0.19
CA LEU A 18 -4.12 19.88 1.50
C LEU A 18 -3.04 18.79 1.41
N ALA A 19 -3.22 17.76 0.58
CA ALA A 19 -2.23 16.70 0.40
C ALA A 19 -0.94 17.24 -0.24
N THR A 20 -1.07 18.07 -1.27
CA THR A 20 0.09 18.55 -2.04
C THR A 20 0.95 19.52 -1.24
N CYS A 21 0.37 20.22 -0.26
CA CYS A 21 1.12 21.00 0.74
C CYS A 21 2.09 20.17 1.60
N THR A 22 1.90 18.85 1.68
CA THR A 22 2.78 17.95 2.45
C THR A 22 3.91 17.35 1.62
N LEU A 23 3.94 17.60 0.30
CA LEU A 23 4.97 17.08 -0.58
C LEU A 23 6.29 17.83 -0.36
N HIS A 24 7.39 17.07 -0.37
CA HIS A 24 8.73 17.60 -0.20
C HIS A 24 9.67 17.07 -1.29
N SER A 25 10.77 17.79 -1.53
CA SER A 25 11.88 17.37 -2.39
C SER A 25 11.43 16.90 -3.80
N ILE A 26 11.73 15.65 -4.16
CA ILE A 26 11.47 15.09 -5.50
C ILE A 26 9.96 15.01 -5.78
N ALA A 27 9.14 14.72 -4.76
CA ALA A 27 7.70 14.64 -4.92
C ALA A 27 7.07 16.02 -5.17
N LEU A 28 7.56 17.05 -4.46
CA LEU A 28 7.13 18.43 -4.70
C LEU A 28 7.55 18.92 -6.08
N THR A 29 8.78 18.61 -6.50
CA THR A 29 9.28 18.96 -7.84
C THR A 29 8.41 18.34 -8.93
N TRP A 30 8.07 17.06 -8.79
CA TRP A 30 7.16 16.38 -9.71
C TRP A 30 5.77 17.02 -9.75
N TRP A 31 5.18 17.32 -8.59
CA TRP A 31 3.86 17.97 -8.52
C TRP A 31 3.87 19.33 -9.22
N ASN A 32 4.90 20.15 -8.97
CA ASN A 32 5.04 21.45 -9.63
C ASN A 32 5.13 21.34 -11.15
N THR A 33 5.89 20.36 -11.66
CA THR A 33 5.92 20.08 -13.11
C THR A 33 4.55 19.66 -13.65
N HIS A 34 3.79 18.87 -12.89
CA HIS A 34 2.43 18.50 -13.29
C HIS A 34 1.51 19.72 -13.38
N VAL A 35 1.49 20.57 -12.35
CA VAL A 35 0.72 21.83 -12.32
C VAL A 35 1.10 22.73 -13.51
N GLN A 36 2.39 22.84 -13.84
CA GLN A 36 2.85 23.59 -15.01
C GLN A 36 2.35 23.00 -16.34
N THR A 37 2.22 21.68 -16.42
CA THR A 37 1.82 20.98 -17.64
C THR A 37 0.32 21.08 -17.90
N VAL A 38 -0.51 20.89 -16.87
CA VAL A 38 -1.97 20.82 -17.03
C VAL A 38 -2.68 22.14 -16.67
N GLY A 39 -1.97 23.09 -16.05
CA GLY A 39 -2.53 24.33 -15.55
C GLY A 39 -3.04 24.20 -14.10
N HIS A 40 -3.03 25.32 -13.37
CA HIS A 40 -3.38 25.35 -11.95
C HIS A 40 -4.81 24.89 -11.67
N GLU A 41 -5.80 25.39 -12.43
CA GLU A 41 -7.20 25.02 -12.27
C GLU A 41 -7.41 23.51 -12.47
N ALA A 42 -7.00 22.97 -13.61
CA ALA A 42 -7.13 21.54 -13.90
C ALA A 42 -6.36 20.64 -12.91
N ALA A 43 -5.21 21.09 -12.41
CA ALA A 43 -4.43 20.34 -11.44
C ALA A 43 -5.13 20.22 -10.08
N TYR A 44 -5.79 21.28 -9.61
CA TYR A 44 -6.45 21.29 -8.30
C TYR A 44 -7.92 20.85 -8.34
N ASP A 45 -8.56 20.85 -9.51
CA ASP A 45 -9.92 20.35 -9.71
C ASP A 45 -9.98 18.81 -9.80
N MET A 46 -8.84 18.13 -9.90
CA MET A 46 -8.83 16.67 -9.91
C MET A 46 -9.24 16.07 -8.56
N SER A 47 -9.81 14.87 -8.60
CA SER A 47 -10.15 14.15 -7.37
C SER A 47 -8.90 13.64 -6.63
N TRP A 48 -9.01 13.48 -5.31
CA TRP A 48 -8.00 12.80 -4.50
C TRP A 48 -7.66 11.40 -5.05
N LYS A 49 -8.66 10.66 -5.52
CA LYS A 49 -8.49 9.33 -6.13
C LYS A 49 -7.59 9.40 -7.38
N THR A 50 -7.72 10.44 -8.19
CA THR A 50 -6.88 10.67 -9.37
C THR A 50 -5.43 10.95 -8.96
N LEU A 51 -5.22 11.86 -8.01
CA LEU A 51 -3.89 12.16 -7.49
C LEU A 51 -3.21 10.91 -6.91
N MET A 52 -3.94 10.14 -6.09
CA MET A 52 -3.43 8.89 -5.51
C MET A 52 -3.00 7.92 -6.59
N LYS A 53 -3.82 7.71 -7.63
CA LYS A 53 -3.46 6.86 -8.76
C LYS A 53 -2.17 7.32 -9.42
N MET A 54 -2.01 8.62 -9.68
CA MET A 54 -0.79 9.17 -10.29
C MET A 54 0.45 8.98 -9.40
N MET A 55 0.31 9.18 -8.08
CA MET A 55 1.41 8.94 -7.14
C MET A 55 1.78 7.46 -7.07
N THR A 56 0.80 6.56 -7.02
CA THR A 56 1.03 5.12 -7.06
C THR A 56 1.73 4.71 -8.36
N ASP A 57 1.27 5.18 -9.52
CA ASP A 57 1.87 4.84 -10.81
C ASP A 57 3.33 5.34 -10.91
N LYS A 58 3.64 6.49 -10.29
CA LYS A 58 5.00 7.06 -10.31
C LYS A 58 5.96 6.45 -9.30
N TYR A 59 5.49 6.17 -8.09
CA TYR A 59 6.36 5.83 -6.95
C TYR A 59 6.19 4.39 -6.44
N CYS A 60 5.14 3.67 -6.89
CA CYS A 60 4.90 2.27 -6.55
C CYS A 60 4.94 1.42 -7.83
N PRO A 61 6.14 1.24 -8.43
CA PRO A 61 6.26 0.58 -9.72
C PRO A 61 5.89 -0.91 -9.59
N ARG A 62 5.20 -1.44 -10.61
CA ARG A 62 4.61 -2.79 -10.56
C ARG A 62 5.63 -3.90 -10.30
N ASN A 63 6.88 -3.72 -10.72
CA ASN A 63 7.95 -4.70 -10.47
C ASN A 63 8.32 -4.80 -8.99
N GLU A 64 8.31 -3.70 -8.23
CA GLU A 64 8.56 -3.73 -6.79
C GLU A 64 7.38 -4.34 -6.04
N ILE A 65 6.15 -4.00 -6.43
CA ILE A 65 4.93 -4.66 -5.89
C ILE A 65 5.02 -6.17 -6.14
N ARG A 66 5.44 -6.59 -7.34
CA ARG A 66 5.57 -8.02 -7.66
C ARG A 66 6.58 -8.74 -6.78
N LYS A 67 7.67 -8.09 -6.36
CA LYS A 67 8.61 -8.69 -5.40
C LYS A 67 7.94 -8.91 -4.05
N LEU A 68 7.14 -7.94 -3.58
CA LEU A 68 6.38 -8.07 -2.34
C LEU A 68 5.29 -9.16 -2.45
N GLU A 69 4.63 -9.29 -3.60
CA GLU A 69 3.67 -10.37 -3.87
C GLU A 69 4.34 -11.75 -3.81
N VAL A 70 5.55 -11.89 -4.39
CA VAL A 70 6.34 -13.13 -4.30
C VAL A 70 6.75 -13.41 -2.85
N GLU A 71 7.23 -12.39 -2.14
CA GLU A 71 7.59 -12.54 -0.72
C GLU A 71 6.39 -13.00 0.11
N LEU A 72 5.22 -12.39 -0.09
CA LEU A 72 3.98 -12.77 0.59
C LEU A 72 3.59 -14.21 0.25
N TRP A 73 3.73 -14.59 -1.02
CA TRP A 73 3.45 -15.95 -1.48
C TRP A 73 4.33 -16.98 -0.78
N GLU A 74 5.62 -16.69 -0.63
CA GLU A 74 6.61 -17.58 -0.02
C GLU A 74 6.70 -17.45 1.51
N LEU A 75 6.01 -16.47 2.11
CA LEU A 75 6.06 -16.20 3.54
C LEU A 75 5.55 -17.39 4.36
N LYS A 76 6.38 -17.82 5.32
CA LYS A 76 6.17 -18.93 6.24
C LYS A 76 6.72 -18.56 7.62
N VAL A 77 6.24 -19.21 8.68
CA VAL A 77 6.82 -19.00 10.01
C VAL A 77 8.25 -19.56 10.05
N ASN A 78 9.18 -18.76 10.55
CA ASN A 78 10.56 -19.19 10.77
C ASN A 78 10.72 -19.70 12.21
N GLY A 79 10.82 -21.02 12.40
CA GLY A 79 10.91 -21.63 13.71
C GLY A 79 9.65 -21.37 14.55
N THR A 80 9.81 -20.74 15.72
CA THR A 80 8.71 -20.39 16.63
C THR A 80 8.34 -18.91 16.60
N ASP A 81 8.93 -18.11 15.71
CA ASP A 81 8.72 -16.66 15.69
C ASP A 81 7.44 -16.26 14.95
N LEU A 82 6.32 -16.50 15.64
CA LEU A 82 4.99 -16.13 15.16
C LEU A 82 4.78 -14.61 15.11
N ALA A 83 5.43 -13.86 16.00
CA ALA A 83 5.26 -12.41 16.08
C ALA A 83 5.79 -11.73 14.81
N SER A 84 7.01 -12.08 14.38
CA SER A 84 7.58 -11.55 13.15
C SER A 84 6.80 -11.97 11.91
N TYR A 85 6.31 -13.21 11.87
CA TYR A 85 5.43 -13.67 10.79
C TYR A 85 4.15 -12.84 10.70
N ASN A 86 3.46 -12.63 11.83
CA ASN A 86 2.20 -11.88 11.87
C ASN A 86 2.39 -10.44 11.42
N GLN A 87 3.43 -9.78 11.94
CA GLN A 87 3.76 -8.42 11.55
C GLN A 87 4.05 -8.35 10.04
N ARG A 88 4.93 -9.23 9.54
CA ARG A 88 5.34 -9.19 8.14
C ARG A 88 4.19 -9.52 7.19
N PHE A 89 3.33 -10.48 7.56
CA PHE A 89 2.14 -10.82 6.80
C PHE A 89 1.19 -9.62 6.70
N GLN A 90 0.92 -8.93 7.81
CA GLN A 90 0.04 -7.76 7.83
C GLN A 90 0.58 -6.62 6.95
N GLU A 91 1.88 -6.33 7.04
CA GLU A 91 2.54 -5.33 6.19
C GLU A 91 2.43 -5.68 4.71
N LEU A 92 2.74 -6.93 4.33
CA LEU A 92 2.71 -7.38 2.95
C LEU A 92 1.28 -7.45 2.40
N ALA A 93 0.30 -7.91 3.20
CA ALA A 93 -1.09 -7.96 2.79
C ALA A 93 -1.69 -6.57 2.56
N LEU A 94 -1.25 -5.56 3.31
CA LEU A 94 -1.63 -4.17 3.08
C LEU A 94 -1.04 -3.62 1.76
N LEU A 95 0.22 -3.93 1.47
CA LEU A 95 0.90 -3.46 0.26
C LEU A 95 0.45 -4.21 -1.01
N CYS A 96 0.04 -5.46 -0.87
CA CYS A 96 -0.35 -6.36 -1.95
C CYS A 96 -1.86 -6.62 -1.96
N GLU A 97 -2.68 -5.63 -1.65
CA GLU A 97 -4.14 -5.78 -1.55
C GLU A 97 -4.75 -6.45 -2.80
N ARG A 98 -4.23 -6.14 -4.00
CA ARG A 98 -4.69 -6.71 -5.27
C ARG A 98 -4.39 -8.21 -5.45
N MET A 99 -3.61 -8.81 -4.57
CA MET A 99 -3.28 -10.23 -4.60
C MET A 99 -4.43 -11.12 -4.11
N PHE A 100 -5.36 -10.55 -3.33
CA PHE A 100 -6.51 -11.26 -2.78
C PHE A 100 -7.79 -10.76 -3.45
N SER A 101 -8.67 -11.68 -3.85
CA SER A 101 -9.98 -11.31 -4.40
C SER A 101 -10.98 -11.10 -3.26
N GLU A 102 -10.86 -11.92 -2.21
CA GLU A 102 -11.72 -11.91 -1.02
C GLU A 102 -10.87 -11.99 0.27
N GLU A 103 -11.46 -11.62 1.41
CA GLU A 103 -10.78 -11.76 2.71
C GLU A 103 -10.51 -13.23 3.06
N SER A 104 -11.34 -14.16 2.55
CA SER A 104 -11.12 -15.61 2.65
C SER A 104 -9.76 -16.02 2.05
N ASP A 105 -9.41 -15.56 0.85
CA ASP A 105 -8.12 -15.85 0.20
C ASP A 105 -6.93 -15.42 1.08
N LYS A 106 -7.07 -14.27 1.75
CA LYS A 106 -6.05 -13.72 2.63
C LYS A 106 -5.92 -14.54 3.91
N ILE A 107 -7.04 -14.97 4.50
CA ILE A 107 -7.05 -15.87 5.67
C ILE A 107 -6.42 -17.22 5.31
N GLU A 108 -6.78 -17.80 4.16
CA GLU A 108 -6.20 -19.06 3.68
C GLU A 108 -4.69 -18.94 3.50
N LYS A 109 -4.20 -17.84 2.90
CA LYS A 109 -2.77 -17.61 2.74
C LYS A 109 -2.05 -17.47 4.08
N TYR A 110 -2.67 -16.78 5.05
CA TYR A 110 -2.14 -16.65 6.39
C TYR A 110 -2.03 -18.00 7.10
N VAL A 111 -3.08 -18.83 7.05
CA VAL A 111 -3.09 -20.17 7.63
C VAL A 111 -2.08 -21.09 6.95
N GLY A 112 -1.94 -21.01 5.63
CA GLY A 112 -0.99 -21.81 4.85
C GLY A 112 0.47 -21.62 5.30
N GLY A 113 0.87 -20.39 5.63
CA GLY A 113 2.22 -20.12 6.15
C GLY A 113 2.46 -20.58 7.60
N LEU A 114 1.39 -20.84 8.37
CA LEU A 114 1.46 -21.39 9.73
C LEU A 114 1.64 -22.90 9.75
N LEU A 115 1.00 -23.62 8.81
CA LEU A 115 0.92 -25.09 8.81
C LEU A 115 2.29 -25.78 8.62
N ASP A 116 3.29 -25.09 8.06
CA ASP A 116 4.66 -25.61 7.96
C ASP A 116 5.31 -25.89 9.33
N MET A 117 4.90 -25.18 10.41
CA MET A 117 5.36 -25.49 11.77
C MET A 117 4.89 -26.86 12.26
N ILE A 118 3.68 -27.27 11.86
CA ILE A 118 3.05 -28.50 12.36
C ILE A 118 3.66 -29.72 11.67
N HIS A 119 3.96 -29.64 10.38
CA HIS A 119 4.59 -30.75 9.66
C HIS A 119 6.05 -30.99 10.13
N GLY A 120 6.79 -29.94 10.51
CA GLY A 120 8.13 -30.10 11.09
C GLY A 120 8.13 -30.73 12.50
N SER A 121 7.03 -30.61 13.24
CA SER A 121 6.93 -31.08 14.63
C SER A 121 6.46 -32.54 14.75
N VAL A 122 5.87 -33.12 13.69
CA VAL A 122 5.35 -34.50 13.68
C VAL A 122 6.40 -35.52 13.19
N VAL A 123 7.52 -35.06 12.62
CA VAL A 123 8.60 -35.90 12.10
C VAL A 123 9.80 -36.01 13.07
N ALA A 124 9.64 -35.54 14.32
CA ALA A 124 10.66 -35.61 15.38
C ALA A 124 10.41 -36.79 16.35
#